data_AF-A0AA90NKX2-F1
#
_entry.id   AF-A0AA90NKX2-F1
#
_cell.length_a   1.000
_cell.length_b   1.000
_cell.length_c   1.000
_cell.angle_alpha   90.00
_cell.angle_beta   90.00
_cell.angle_gamma   90.00
#
_symmetry.space_group_name_H-M   'P 1'
#
loop_
_entity.id
_entity.type
_entity.pdbx_description
1 polymer ?
#
loop_
_entity_poly.entity_id
_entity_poly.type
_entity_poly.pdbx_seq_one_letter_code
_entity_poly.pdbx_strand_id
1 'polypeptide(L)'
;MNIFDELLHRLSSKTRIRQLLKDVKAPELERILSRIKDTLKEKQLARDNEDAHRQLKIQSIEAIKQIMADRGVSMGDLGLGGESTPRRRRNTQKYTFQYETNTGDSSSWEGATTGRLPRDFQTYLERTGKKRMDCVIENKDEA
;
A
#
# COMPACT_ATOMS: atom_id res chain seq x y z
N MET A 1 14.62 -9.75 0.70
CA MET A 1 14.00 -9.72 2.04
C MET A 1 14.08 -8.28 2.52
N ASN A 2 13.00 -7.69 3.06
CA ASN A 2 13.01 -6.30 3.50
C ASN A 2 13.94 -6.17 4.72
N ILE A 3 14.81 -5.16 4.73
CA ILE A 3 15.79 -4.92 5.81
C ILE A 3 15.08 -4.77 7.17
N PHE A 4 13.88 -4.18 7.16
CA PHE A 4 13.06 -4.03 8.34
C PHE A 4 12.63 -5.38 8.95
N ASP A 5 12.17 -6.31 8.10
CA ASP A 5 11.71 -7.63 8.55
C ASP A 5 12.85 -8.47 9.09
N GLU A 6 14.04 -8.35 8.50
CA GLU A 6 15.24 -9.01 9.00
C GLU A 6 15.67 -8.45 10.37
N LEU A 7 15.62 -7.12 10.54
CA LEU A 7 15.98 -6.46 11.79
C LEU A 7 15.01 -6.83 12.91
N LEU A 8 13.70 -6.86 12.63
CA LEU A 8 12.69 -7.37 13.58
C LEU A 8 12.93 -8.83 13.91
N HIS A 9 13.21 -9.68 12.92
CA HIS A 9 13.45 -11.10 13.16
C HIS A 9 14.64 -11.34 14.09
N ARG A 10 15.73 -10.57 13.92
CA ARG A 10 16.94 -10.66 14.74
C ARG A 10 16.76 -10.07 16.14
N LEU A 11 15.99 -8.99 16.29
CA LEU A 11 15.77 -8.28 17.57
C LEU A 11 14.45 -8.64 18.27
N SER A 12 13.67 -9.59 17.75
CA SER A 12 12.35 -9.97 18.28
C SER A 12 12.38 -10.63 19.67
N SER A 13 13.46 -11.32 20.03
CA SER A 13 13.51 -12.11 21.27
C SER A 13 14.81 -11.95 22.04
N LYS A 14 14.72 -11.96 23.37
CA LYS A 14 15.86 -11.86 24.28
C LYS A 14 16.92 -12.94 24.03
N THR A 15 16.50 -14.15 23.69
CA THR A 15 17.41 -15.28 23.41
C THR A 15 18.22 -15.03 22.14
N ARG A 16 17.59 -14.52 21.07
CA ARG A 16 18.26 -14.18 19.82
C ARG A 16 19.19 -12.98 19.98
N ILE A 17 18.74 -11.95 20.69
CA ILE A 17 19.57 -10.79 21.03
C ILE A 17 20.82 -11.24 21.80
N ARG A 18 20.66 -12.13 22.78
CA ARG A 18 21.79 -12.66 23.57
C ARG A 18 22.78 -13.45 22.69
N GLN A 19 22.28 -14.24 21.74
CA GLN A 19 23.15 -14.94 20.78
C GLN A 19 23.86 -13.98 19.82
N LEU A 20 23.14 -12.99 19.30
CA LEU A 20 23.67 -11.98 18.38
C LEU A 20 24.77 -11.12 19.03
N LEU A 21 24.63 -10.83 20.32
CA LEU A 21 25.52 -9.94 21.07
C LEU A 21 26.44 -10.71 22.02
N LYS A 22 26.63 -12.02 21.81
CA LYS A 22 27.40 -12.90 22.70
C LYS A 22 28.82 -12.39 22.96
N ASP A 23 29.45 -11.85 21.92
CA ASP A 23 30.85 -11.40 21.96
C ASP A 23 30.99 -9.89 22.21
N VAL A 24 29.88 -9.18 22.44
CA VAL A 24 29.86 -7.73 22.67
C VAL A 24 29.96 -7.44 24.17
N LYS A 25 30.91 -6.60 24.54
CA LYS A 25 31.11 -6.18 25.94
C LYS A 25 30.03 -5.18 26.37
N ALA A 26 29.73 -5.15 27.67
CA ALA A 26 28.80 -4.21 28.29
C ALA A 26 28.95 -2.73 27.87
N PRO A 27 30.15 -2.11 27.84
CA PRO A 27 30.29 -0.71 27.42
C PRO A 27 29.90 -0.47 25.96
N GLU A 28 30.12 -1.44 25.07
CA GLU A 28 29.70 -1.31 23.67
C GLU A 28 28.18 -1.45 23.53
N LEU A 29 27.55 -2.30 24.35
CA LEU A 29 26.09 -2.39 24.42
C LEU A 29 25.45 -1.08 24.89
N GLU A 30 26.05 -0.42 25.88
CA GLU A 30 25.59 0.90 26.35
C GLU A 30 25.69 1.97 25.26
N ARG A 31 26.78 1.97 24.48
CA ARG A 31 26.94 2.87 23.33
C ARG A 31 25.88 2.63 22.26
N ILE A 32 25.63 1.37 21.91
CA ILE A 32 24.59 0.98 20.94
C ILE A 32 23.21 1.43 21.46
N LEU A 33 22.93 1.19 22.74
CA LEU A 33 21.68 1.58 23.37
C LEU A 33 21.48 3.11 23.35
N SER A 34 22.54 3.88 23.59
CA SER A 34 22.49 5.35 23.52
C SER A 34 22.05 5.80 22.12
N ARG A 35 22.69 5.29 21.06
CA ARG A 35 22.36 5.65 19.68
C ARG A 35 20.91 5.31 19.33
N ILE A 36 20.44 4.12 19.74
CA ILE A 36 19.04 3.72 19.50
C ILE A 36 18.06 4.64 20.24
N LYS A 37 18.37 5.03 21.49
CA LYS A 37 17.54 5.95 22.26
C LYS A 37 17.49 7.34 21.62
N ASP A 38 18.60 7.82 21.08
CA ASP A 38 18.65 9.13 20.42
C ASP A 38 17.80 9.11 19.14
N THR A 39 17.94 8.09 18.29
CA THR A 39 17.07 7.91 17.10
C THR A 39 15.60 7.75 17.48
N LEU A 40 15.28 7.10 18.61
CA LEU A 40 13.91 6.97 19.11
C LEU A 40 13.34 8.35 19.48
N LYS A 41 14.11 9.18 20.18
CA LYS A 41 13.70 10.55 20.54
C LYS A 41 13.42 11.40 19.31
N GLU A 42 14.29 11.34 18.30
CA GLU A 42 14.09 12.06 17.03
C GLU A 42 12.78 11.65 16.34
N LYS A 43 12.50 10.33 16.29
CA LYS A 43 11.25 9.82 15.71
C LYS A 43 10.02 10.23 16.50
N GLN A 44 10.11 10.24 17.82
CA GLN A 44 9.00 10.68 18.67
C GLN A 44 8.73 12.17 18.49
N LEU A 45 9.78 13.00 18.47
CA LEU A 45 9.66 14.44 18.23
C LEU A 45 9.05 14.74 16.84
N ALA A 46 9.46 14.00 15.81
CA ALA A 46 8.88 14.12 14.48
C ALA A 46 7.37 13.80 14.49
N ARG A 47 6.98 12.71 15.17
CA ARG A 47 5.57 12.33 15.32
C ARG A 47 4.77 13.39 16.09
N ASP A 48 5.30 13.88 17.20
CA ASP A 48 4.63 14.88 18.03
C ASP A 48 4.44 16.20 17.25
N ASN A 49 5.41 16.59 16.42
CA ASN A 49 5.28 17.74 15.52
C ASN A 49 4.20 17.53 14.45
N GLU A 50 4.15 16.34 13.83
CA GLU A 50 3.10 16.00 12.86
C GLU A 50 1.71 16.03 13.49
N ASP A 51 1.58 15.49 14.70
CA ASP A 51 0.33 15.50 15.45
C ASP A 51 -0.06 16.92 15.88
N ALA A 52 0.89 17.77 16.29
CA ALA A 52 0.66 19.19 16.58
C ALA A 52 0.19 19.96 15.33
N HIS A 53 0.82 19.74 14.17
CA HIS A 53 0.37 20.33 12.91
C HIS A 53 -1.04 19.87 12.51
N ARG A 54 -1.37 18.60 12.76
CA ARG A 54 -2.73 18.09 12.51
C ARG A 54 -3.74 18.73 13.45
N GLN A 55 -3.41 18.89 14.73
CA GLN A 55 -4.28 19.56 15.70
C GLN A 55 -4.51 21.03 15.35
N LEU A 56 -3.46 21.76 14.96
CA LEU A 56 -3.58 23.15 14.49
C LEU A 56 -4.50 23.28 13.27
N LYS A 57 -4.41 22.34 12.32
CA LYS A 57 -5.32 22.29 11.17
C LYS A 57 -6.77 22.00 11.58
N ILE A 58 -6.98 21.11 12.54
CA ILE A 58 -8.33 20.81 13.03
C ILE A 58 -8.91 22.02 13.76
N GLN A 59 -8.13 22.67 14.63
CA GLN A 59 -8.53 23.88 15.34
C GLN A 59 -8.84 25.03 14.38
N SER A 60 -8.05 25.21 13.31
CA SER A 60 -8.32 26.25 12.31
C SER A 60 -9.60 25.96 11.52
N ILE A 61 -9.82 24.71 11.13
CA ILE A 61 -11.07 24.29 10.49
C ILE A 61 -12.28 24.52 11.41
N GLU A 62 -12.15 24.19 12.68
CA GLU A 62 -13.22 24.38 13.66
C GLU A 62 -13.51 25.86 13.92
N ALA A 63 -12.48 26.70 14.06
CA ALA A 63 -12.63 28.15 14.16
C ALA A 63 -13.31 28.74 12.92
N ILE A 64 -12.94 28.28 11.73
CA ILE A 64 -13.61 28.71 10.48
C ILE A 64 -15.08 28.28 10.47
N LYS A 65 -15.39 27.04 10.89
CA LYS A 65 -16.78 26.57 10.99
C LYS A 65 -17.62 27.41 11.96
N GLN A 66 -17.05 27.80 13.10
CA GLN A 66 -17.74 28.68 14.06
C GLN A 66 -18.00 30.07 13.45
N ILE A 67 -16.99 30.68 12.82
CA ILE A 67 -17.15 31.97 12.13
C ILE A 67 -18.20 31.89 11.00
N MET A 68 -18.26 30.77 10.27
CA MET A 68 -19.27 30.54 9.24
C MET A 68 -20.67 30.42 9.84
N ALA A 69 -20.83 29.68 10.94
CA ALA A 69 -22.09 29.54 11.65
C ALA A 69 -22.57 30.89 12.22
N ASP A 70 -21.67 31.69 12.82
CA ASP A 70 -21.97 33.02 13.36
C ASP A 70 -22.43 34.01 12.27
N ARG A 71 -21.95 33.84 11.04
CA ARG A 71 -22.36 34.64 9.88
C ARG A 71 -23.53 34.06 9.11
N GLY A 72 -24.09 32.92 9.55
CA GLY A 72 -25.23 32.27 8.91
C GLY A 72 -24.93 31.69 7.52
N VAL A 73 -23.66 31.40 7.21
CA VAL A 73 -23.22 30.89 5.91
C VAL A 73 -23.02 29.38 6.01
N SER A 74 -23.73 28.61 5.20
CA SER A 74 -23.56 27.16 5.11
C SER A 74 -22.39 26.79 4.19
N MET A 75 -21.80 25.60 4.39
CA MET A 75 -20.79 25.03 3.47
C MET A 75 -21.31 24.93 2.02
N GLY A 76 -22.63 24.86 1.82
CA GLY A 76 -23.28 24.89 0.50
C GLY A 76 -23.28 26.27 -0.16
N ASP A 77 -23.35 27.35 0.62
CA ASP A 77 -23.37 28.74 0.11
C ASP A 77 -22.01 29.18 -0.43
N LEU A 78 -20.94 28.49 -0.05
CA LEU A 78 -19.58 28.73 -0.55
C LEU A 78 -19.32 28.10 -1.94
N GLY A 79 -20.29 27.42 -2.55
CA GLY A 79 -20.15 26.82 -3.88
C GLY A 79 -19.12 25.68 -3.95
N LEU A 80 -18.62 25.19 -2.81
CA LEU A 80 -17.64 24.11 -2.70
C LEU A 80 -18.29 22.72 -2.64
N GLY A 81 -19.62 22.66 -2.72
CA GLY A 81 -20.37 21.43 -3.02
C GLY A 81 -20.23 21.05 -4.48
N GLY A 82 -19.00 20.75 -4.92
CA GLY A 82 -18.77 20.20 -6.24
C GLY A 82 -19.54 18.91 -6.37
N GLU A 83 -20.59 18.93 -7.19
CA GLU A 83 -21.32 17.76 -7.67
C GLU A 83 -20.28 16.73 -8.11
N SER A 84 -20.12 15.67 -7.30
CA SER A 84 -19.22 14.58 -7.64
C SER A 84 -19.84 13.87 -8.84
N THR A 85 -19.49 14.30 -10.05
CA THR A 85 -19.84 13.58 -11.26
C THR A 85 -19.34 12.14 -11.07
N PRO A 86 -20.23 11.13 -11.09
CA PRO A 86 -19.82 9.76 -10.86
C PRO A 86 -18.81 9.39 -11.94
N ARG A 87 -17.58 9.08 -11.51
CA ARG A 87 -16.49 8.64 -12.40
C ARG A 87 -17.03 7.47 -13.21
N ARG A 88 -17.21 7.67 -14.53
CA ARG A 88 -17.71 6.65 -15.46
C ARG A 88 -16.78 5.44 -15.38
N ARG A 89 -17.21 4.39 -14.65
CA ARG A 89 -16.49 3.12 -14.60
C ARG A 89 -16.44 2.59 -16.04
N ARG A 90 -15.24 2.46 -16.59
CA ARG A 90 -15.04 1.74 -17.86
C ARG A 90 -15.52 0.30 -17.61
N ASN A 91 -16.53 -0.13 -18.35
CA ASN A 91 -16.97 -1.51 -18.33
C ASN A 91 -15.86 -2.35 -18.98
N THR A 92 -15.03 -2.99 -18.18
CA THR A 92 -13.98 -3.86 -18.69
C THR A 92 -14.53 -5.26 -18.75
N GLN A 93 -14.73 -5.77 -19.97
CA GLN A 93 -15.15 -7.15 -20.21
C GLN A 93 -14.14 -8.12 -19.61
N LYS A 94 -14.65 -9.08 -18.85
CA LYS A 94 -13.88 -10.15 -18.23
C LYS A 94 -13.94 -11.38 -19.13
N TYR A 95 -12.81 -12.05 -19.29
CA TYR A 95 -12.68 -13.25 -20.10
C TYR A 95 -11.95 -14.33 -19.29
N THR A 96 -12.24 -15.59 -19.60
CA THR A 96 -11.49 -16.73 -19.08
C THR A 96 -10.44 -17.13 -20.11
N PHE A 97 -9.16 -16.99 -19.75
CA PHE A 97 -8.02 -17.35 -20.60
C PHE A 97 -7.46 -18.72 -20.21
N GLN A 98 -7.15 -19.57 -21.18
CA GLN A 98 -6.32 -20.78 -20.99
C GLN A 98 -4.89 -20.50 -21.38
N TYR A 99 -3.95 -21.00 -20.57
CA TYR A 99 -2.55 -21.02 -20.97
C TYR A 99 -1.83 -22.22 -20.36
N GLU A 100 -0.71 -22.57 -20.98
CA GLU A 100 0.17 -23.62 -20.49
C GLU A 100 1.25 -22.98 -19.60
N THR A 101 1.38 -23.51 -18.39
CA THR A 101 2.42 -23.09 -17.45
C THR A 101 3.78 -23.65 -17.86
N ASN A 102 4.86 -23.12 -17.27
CA ASN A 102 6.22 -23.63 -17.52
C ASN A 102 6.41 -25.11 -17.14
N THR A 103 5.52 -25.67 -16.31
CA THR A 103 5.52 -27.09 -15.91
C THR A 103 4.80 -27.99 -16.91
N GLY A 104 4.19 -27.44 -17.97
CA GLY A 104 3.41 -28.18 -18.97
C GLY A 104 1.93 -28.37 -18.59
N ASP A 105 1.50 -27.83 -17.44
CA ASP A 105 0.11 -27.95 -16.99
C ASP A 105 -0.76 -26.86 -17.61
N SER A 106 -1.96 -27.25 -18.07
CA SER A 106 -2.98 -26.32 -18.56
C SER A 106 -3.66 -25.61 -17.39
N SER A 107 -3.52 -24.29 -17.32
CA SER A 107 -4.14 -23.43 -16.29
C SER A 107 -5.14 -22.46 -16.91
N SER A 108 -6.16 -22.08 -16.13
CA SER A 108 -7.15 -21.08 -16.50
C SER A 108 -7.04 -19.83 -15.61
N TRP A 109 -7.24 -18.65 -16.20
CA TRP A 109 -7.23 -17.38 -15.48
C TRP A 109 -8.38 -16.49 -15.94
N GLU A 110 -9.20 -16.03 -14.98
CA GLU A 110 -10.22 -15.01 -15.21
C GLU A 110 -9.61 -13.61 -15.09
N GLY A 111 -9.64 -12.85 -16.18
CA GLY A 111 -8.98 -11.56 -16.26
C GLY A 111 -9.65 -10.61 -17.23
N ALA A 112 -9.23 -9.35 -17.15
CA ALA A 112 -9.58 -8.35 -18.13
C ALA A 112 -8.55 -8.31 -19.27
N THR A 113 -8.99 -7.87 -20.45
CA THR A 113 -8.08 -7.57 -21.58
C THR A 113 -7.13 -6.40 -21.30
N THR A 114 -7.40 -5.62 -20.25
CA THR A 114 -6.62 -4.47 -19.80
C THR A 114 -6.21 -4.65 -18.34
N GLY A 115 -4.93 -4.43 -18.01
CA GLY A 115 -4.41 -4.53 -16.65
C GLY A 115 -3.18 -5.43 -16.53
N ARG A 116 -2.90 -5.85 -15.30
CA ARG A 116 -1.74 -6.68 -14.94
C ARG A 116 -2.00 -8.15 -15.27
N LEU A 117 -1.10 -8.76 -16.02
CA LEU A 117 -1.16 -10.18 -16.37
C LEU A 117 -0.47 -11.05 -15.30
N PRO A 118 -0.94 -12.29 -15.07
CA PRO A 118 -0.17 -13.29 -14.35
C PRO A 118 1.17 -13.54 -15.03
N ARG A 119 2.23 -13.74 -14.22
CA ARG A 119 3.60 -13.94 -14.73
C ARG A 119 3.69 -15.14 -15.68
N ASP A 120 2.97 -16.20 -15.37
CA ASP A 120 2.98 -17.42 -16.18
C ASP A 120 2.26 -17.20 -17.52
N PHE A 121 1.17 -16.43 -17.52
CA PHE A 121 0.47 -16.07 -18.76
C PHE A 121 1.32 -15.14 -19.64
N GLN A 122 2.03 -14.19 -19.03
CA GLN A 122 2.96 -13.32 -19.76
C GLN A 122 4.09 -14.13 -20.42
N THR A 123 4.69 -15.06 -19.67
CA THR A 123 5.72 -15.97 -20.20
C THR A 123 5.18 -16.82 -21.34
N TYR A 124 3.93 -17.30 -21.24
CA TYR A 124 3.28 -18.07 -22.29
C TYR A 124 3.06 -17.26 -23.58
N LEU A 125 2.60 -16.01 -23.48
CA LEU A 125 2.43 -15.12 -24.64
C LEU A 125 3.76 -14.77 -25.31
N GLU A 126 4.80 -14.51 -24.51
CA GLU A 126 6.16 -14.25 -25.01
C GLU A 126 6.74 -15.48 -25.73
N ARG A 127 6.51 -16.70 -25.20
CA ARG A 127 6.96 -17.96 -25.81
C ARG A 127 6.25 -18.29 -27.12
N THR A 128 4.93 -18.07 -27.18
CA THR A 128 4.09 -18.54 -28.28
C THR A 128 3.80 -17.46 -29.34
N GLY A 129 4.09 -16.19 -29.03
CA GLY A 129 3.78 -15.05 -29.90
C GLY A 129 2.28 -14.81 -30.12
N LYS A 130 1.41 -15.51 -29.37
CA LYS A 130 -0.05 -15.38 -29.46
C LYS A 130 -0.53 -14.07 -28.86
N LYS A 131 -1.65 -13.55 -29.36
CA LYS A 131 -2.31 -12.39 -28.76
C LYS A 131 -3.22 -12.86 -27.62
N ARG A 132 -3.47 -11.98 -26.65
CA ARG A 132 -4.31 -12.28 -25.46
C ARG A 132 -5.66 -12.88 -25.84
N MET A 133 -6.30 -12.36 -26.88
CA MET A 133 -7.61 -12.79 -27.35
C MET A 133 -7.62 -14.20 -27.94
N ASP A 134 -6.47 -14.71 -28.39
CA ASP A 134 -6.36 -16.05 -28.98
C ASP A 134 -6.39 -17.15 -27.90
N CYS A 135 -6.32 -16.77 -26.62
CA CYS A 135 -6.30 -17.67 -25.47
C CYS A 135 -7.62 -17.70 -24.71
N VAL A 136 -8.67 -17.01 -25.18
CA VAL A 136 -9.98 -16.95 -24.53
C VAL A 136 -10.77 -18.23 -24.82
N ILE A 137 -11.30 -18.88 -23.78
CA ILE A 137 -12.09 -20.12 -23.89
C ILE A 137 -13.59 -19.84 -23.90
N GLU A 138 -14.04 -18.80 -23.19
CA GLU A 138 -15.47 -18.54 -22.98
C GLU A 138 -15.76 -17.04 -23.03
N ASN A 139 -16.54 -16.61 -24.04
CA ASN A 139 -17.15 -15.29 -24.08
C ASN A 139 -18.42 -15.37 -23.24
N LYS A 140 -18.39 -14.86 -22.01
CA LYS A 140 -19.60 -14.75 -21.19
C LYS A 140 -20.40 -13.49 -21.57
N ASP A 141 -20.74 -13.37 -22.85
CA ASP A 141 -21.73 -12.43 -23.37
C ASP A 141 -22.97 -13.23 -23.78
N GLU A 142 -23.63 -13.88 -22.79
CA GLU A 142 -25.01 -14.35 -22.88
C GLU A 142 -25.56 -14.55 -21.44
N ALA A 143 -26.00 -13.45 -20.82
CA ALA A 143 -27.09 -13.34 -19.83
C ALA A 143 -27.16 -11.90 -19.30
#